data_AF-A0A5J4TCH2-F1
#
_entry.id   AF-A0A5J4TCH2-F1
#
_cell.length_a   1.000
_cell.length_b   1.000
_cell.length_c   1.000
_cell.angle_alpha   90.00
_cell.angle_beta   90.00
_cell.angle_gamma   90.00
#
_symmetry.space_group_name_H-M   'P 1'
#
loop_
_entity.id
_entity.type
_entity.pdbx_description
1 polymer ?
#
loop_
_entity_poly.entity_id
_entity_poly.type
_entity_poly.pdbx_seq_one_letter_code
_entity_poly.pdbx_strand_id
1 'polypeptide(L)'
;EVQDRQQIPQGEIIIEKVIKTFCSQNVNEIQALCLSIILNFNAKSPYTLKIPHIQILCAGLLYSIQTSEKAVSEQACLSLVHAMKKMKEIRAFLVENGGYLKQAIGILLQNISSSSSLNEKSDHVKGAFLDILLQLAIVQSLKWNLNDLKELIKALETISHSDKKEYEDDSYEGRAKQLLPLLQLKISAQSQEQAQIVHCDECNRLKEQLRRSEELRMKVEDELKKLRDSTAHSKPQQFMCPSCETKCGGLITCLKCNKDRCRKCQVPCQGAKNYYVQSAVFNARRVLRVAVLIV
;
A
#
# COMPACT_ATOMS: atom_id res chain seq x y z
N GLU A 1 6.18 -15.34 -33.67
CA GLU A 1 4.98 -15.12 -32.84
C GLU A 1 5.44 -14.73 -31.45
N VAL A 2 5.18 -13.47 -31.09
CA VAL A 2 5.45 -12.94 -29.75
C VAL A 2 4.17 -13.19 -28.95
N GLN A 3 4.23 -14.07 -27.97
CA GLN A 3 3.20 -14.18 -26.94
C GLN A 3 3.78 -13.63 -25.64
N ASP A 4 3.76 -12.31 -25.51
CA ASP A 4 3.82 -11.62 -24.22
C ASP A 4 2.52 -11.94 -23.48
N ARG A 5 2.47 -13.11 -22.85
CA ARG A 5 1.54 -13.33 -21.76
C ARG A 5 2.14 -12.61 -20.56
N GLN A 6 1.44 -11.58 -20.08
CA GLN A 6 1.63 -11.05 -18.73
C GLN A 6 1.56 -12.22 -17.73
N GLN A 7 2.72 -12.76 -17.36
CA GLN A 7 2.82 -13.72 -16.26
C GLN A 7 2.63 -12.92 -14.99
N ILE A 8 1.41 -12.92 -14.45
CA ILE A 8 1.26 -12.72 -13.00
C ILE A 8 2.12 -13.81 -12.36
N PRO A 9 3.14 -13.47 -11.55
CA PRO A 9 4.01 -14.47 -10.97
C PRO A 9 3.16 -15.42 -10.14
N GLN A 10 3.23 -16.73 -10.39
CA GLN A 10 2.39 -17.74 -9.71
C GLN A 10 2.43 -17.61 -8.18
N GLY A 11 3.53 -17.08 -7.62
CA GLY A 11 3.68 -16.76 -6.21
C GLY A 11 2.68 -15.73 -5.67
N GLU A 12 2.29 -14.71 -6.45
CA GLU A 12 1.29 -13.71 -6.02
C GLU A 12 -0.10 -14.35 -5.90
N ILE A 13 -0.47 -15.21 -6.85
CA ILE A 13 -1.74 -15.94 -6.84
C ILE A 13 -1.81 -16.89 -5.65
N ILE A 14 -0.68 -17.53 -5.28
CA ILE A 14 -0.61 -18.42 -4.11
C ILE A 14 -0.82 -17.62 -2.82
N ILE A 15 -0.13 -16.49 -2.64
CA ILE A 15 -0.33 -15.62 -1.47
C ILE A 15 -1.80 -15.21 -1.35
N GLU A 16 -2.39 -14.74 -2.45
CA GLU A 16 -3.76 -14.24 -2.43
C GLU A 16 -4.75 -15.33 -2.02
N LYS A 17 -4.57 -16.56 -2.53
CA LYS A 17 -5.36 -17.72 -2.11
C LYS A 17 -5.17 -18.04 -0.65
N VAL A 18 -3.91 -18.06 -0.16
CA VAL A 18 -3.62 -18.38 1.24
C VAL A 18 -4.20 -17.34 2.19
N ILE A 19 -4.14 -16.05 1.83
CA ILE A 19 -4.77 -14.97 2.62
C ILE A 19 -6.29 -15.09 2.60
N LYS A 20 -6.89 -15.38 1.44
CA LYS A 20 -8.34 -15.60 1.35
C LYS A 20 -8.78 -16.78 2.21
N THR A 21 -8.03 -17.89 2.18
CA THR A 21 -8.26 -19.04 3.06
C THR A 21 -8.09 -18.65 4.52
N PHE A 22 -7.05 -17.90 4.88
CA PHE A 22 -6.85 -17.40 6.25
C PHE A 22 -8.10 -16.66 6.76
N CYS A 23 -8.64 -15.73 5.97
CA CYS A 23 -9.80 -14.93 6.35
C CYS A 23 -11.13 -15.70 6.37
N SER A 24 -11.25 -16.81 5.64
CA SER A 24 -12.51 -17.55 5.51
C SER A 24 -12.64 -18.74 6.46
N GLN A 25 -11.62 -19.04 7.26
CA GLN A 25 -11.55 -20.24 8.08
C GLN A 25 -11.74 -19.90 9.56
N ASN A 26 -12.56 -20.69 10.25
CA ASN A 26 -12.75 -20.60 11.70
C ASN A 26 -11.95 -21.66 12.46
N VAL A 27 -11.16 -22.46 11.74
CA VAL A 27 -10.33 -23.53 12.33
C VAL A 27 -8.94 -22.96 12.62
N ASN A 28 -8.61 -22.85 13.91
CA ASN A 28 -7.35 -22.25 14.38
C ASN A 28 -6.11 -22.90 13.76
N GLU A 29 -6.12 -24.22 13.57
CA GLU A 29 -5.02 -24.98 12.96
C GLU A 29 -4.80 -24.58 11.50
N ILE A 30 -5.89 -24.34 10.75
CA ILE A 30 -5.83 -23.89 9.35
C ILE A 30 -5.33 -22.45 9.29
N GLN A 31 -5.80 -21.57 10.18
CA GLN A 31 -5.30 -20.20 10.28
C GLN A 31 -3.81 -20.16 10.62
N ALA A 32 -3.35 -20.99 11.56
CA ALA A 32 -1.94 -21.11 11.93
C ALA A 32 -1.09 -21.63 10.76
N LEU A 33 -1.59 -22.62 10.01
CA LEU A 33 -0.92 -23.11 8.80
C LEU A 33 -0.83 -22.02 7.73
N CYS A 34 -1.92 -21.31 7.44
CA CYS A 34 -1.92 -20.21 6.48
C CYS A 34 -0.92 -19.12 6.89
N LEU A 35 -0.88 -18.74 8.17
CA LEU A 35 0.09 -17.77 8.67
C LEU A 35 1.53 -18.27 8.51
N SER A 36 1.80 -19.53 8.86
CA SER A 36 3.12 -20.14 8.67
C SER A 36 3.55 -20.11 7.21
N ILE A 37 2.64 -20.39 6.27
CA ILE A 37 2.91 -20.28 4.83
C ILE A 37 3.25 -18.84 4.45
N ILE A 38 2.45 -17.85 4.89
CA ILE A 38 2.68 -16.42 4.60
C ILE A 38 4.04 -15.96 5.13
N LEU A 39 4.38 -16.33 6.37
CA LEU A 39 5.65 -15.95 7.00
C LEU A 39 6.85 -16.60 6.31
N ASN A 40 6.75 -17.88 5.98
CA ASN A 40 7.81 -18.59 5.24
C ASN A 40 7.96 -18.03 3.83
N PHE A 41 6.85 -17.71 3.16
CA PHE A 41 6.87 -17.10 1.85
C PHE A 41 7.57 -15.74 1.92
N ASN A 42 7.24 -14.87 2.89
CA ASN A 42 7.92 -13.59 3.05
C ASN A 42 9.42 -13.72 3.35
N ALA A 43 9.83 -14.77 4.07
CA ALA A 43 11.23 -14.98 4.44
C ALA A 43 12.10 -15.58 3.32
N LYS A 44 11.51 -16.44 2.46
CA LYS A 44 12.26 -17.27 1.50
C LYS A 44 11.99 -16.94 0.03
N SER A 45 10.96 -16.16 -0.24
CA SER A 45 10.56 -15.82 -1.61
C SER A 45 11.19 -14.51 -2.06
N PRO A 46 11.57 -14.38 -3.34
CA PRO A 46 11.94 -13.09 -3.92
C PRO A 46 10.74 -12.13 -4.03
N TYR A 47 9.51 -12.62 -3.85
CA TYR A 47 8.30 -11.82 -3.89
C TYR A 47 8.01 -11.23 -2.51
N THR A 48 8.05 -9.89 -2.43
CA THR A 48 7.66 -9.15 -1.22
C THR A 48 6.14 -9.09 -1.09
N LEU A 49 5.63 -9.29 0.13
CA LEU A 49 4.22 -9.05 0.42
C LEU A 49 3.86 -7.59 0.14
N LYS A 50 2.84 -7.38 -0.70
CA LYS A 50 2.31 -6.05 -1.02
C LYS A 50 1.49 -5.51 0.15
N ILE A 51 1.36 -4.19 0.24
CA ILE A 51 0.57 -3.50 1.28
C ILE A 51 -0.86 -4.07 1.43
N PRO A 52 -1.62 -4.35 0.34
CA PRO A 52 -2.96 -4.92 0.46
C PRO A 52 -2.99 -6.29 1.16
N HIS A 53 -1.96 -7.11 0.97
CA HIS A 53 -1.85 -8.41 1.64
C HIS A 53 -1.65 -8.25 3.14
N ILE A 54 -0.81 -7.30 3.55
CA ILE A 54 -0.57 -6.95 4.95
C ILE A 54 -1.84 -6.39 5.58
N GLN A 55 -2.55 -5.50 4.87
CA GLN A 55 -3.83 -4.94 5.29
C GLN A 55 -4.85 -6.03 5.60
N ILE A 56 -5.08 -6.95 4.66
CA ILE A 56 -6.06 -8.03 4.84
C ILE A 56 -5.68 -8.96 5.99
N LEU A 57 -4.39 -9.33 6.09
CA LEU A 57 -3.89 -10.18 7.18
C LEU A 57 -4.10 -9.52 8.54
N CYS A 58 -3.70 -8.25 8.68
CA CYS A 58 -3.86 -7.50 9.94
C CYS A 58 -5.33 -7.31 10.27
N ALA A 59 -6.18 -6.97 9.30
CA ALA A 59 -7.61 -6.80 9.52
C ALA A 59 -8.27 -8.10 10.00
N GLY A 60 -7.94 -9.25 9.39
CA GLY A 60 -8.44 -10.55 9.81
C GLY A 60 -8.02 -10.91 11.24
N LEU A 61 -6.73 -10.76 11.56
CA LEU A 61 -6.21 -11.01 12.91
C LEU A 61 -6.85 -10.08 13.96
N LEU A 62 -6.94 -8.79 13.67
CA LEU A 62 -7.55 -7.81 14.57
C LEU A 62 -9.03 -8.07 14.80
N TYR A 63 -9.75 -8.54 13.76
CA TYR A 63 -11.14 -8.99 13.89
C TYR A 63 -11.24 -10.21 14.81
N SER A 64 -10.39 -11.22 14.63
CA SER A 64 -10.35 -12.42 15.50
C SER A 64 -10.02 -12.08 16.96
N ILE A 65 -9.14 -11.11 17.21
CA ILE A 65 -8.82 -10.62 18.57
C ILE A 65 -10.06 -10.03 19.27
N GLN A 66 -10.96 -9.41 18.52
CA GLN A 66 -12.18 -8.80 19.07
C GLN A 66 -13.34 -9.78 19.28
N THR A 67 -13.15 -11.06 18.97
CA THR A 67 -14.17 -12.08 19.22
C THR A 67 -14.38 -12.27 20.72
N SER A 68 -15.59 -12.71 21.11
CA SER A 68 -15.91 -13.03 22.51
C SER A 68 -15.29 -14.35 22.99
N GLU A 69 -14.72 -15.15 22.09
CA GLU A 69 -14.09 -16.43 22.40
C GLU A 69 -12.63 -16.20 22.77
N LYS A 70 -12.34 -16.23 24.08
CA LYS A 70 -11.02 -15.94 24.64
C LYS A 70 -9.88 -16.71 23.97
N ALA A 71 -10.07 -18.02 23.72
CA ALA A 71 -9.05 -18.86 23.09
C ALA A 71 -8.70 -18.40 21.65
N VAL A 72 -9.71 -18.02 20.87
CA VAL A 72 -9.52 -17.48 19.51
C VAL A 72 -8.84 -16.12 19.57
N SER A 73 -9.26 -15.26 20.50
CA SER A 73 -8.67 -13.94 20.71
C SER A 73 -7.19 -14.02 21.08
N GLU A 74 -6.84 -14.85 22.06
CA GLU A 74 -5.47 -15.08 22.51
C GLU A 74 -4.60 -15.66 21.40
N GLN A 75 -5.10 -16.67 20.68
CA GLN A 75 -4.37 -17.27 19.57
C GLN A 75 -4.13 -16.27 18.43
N ALA A 76 -5.11 -15.42 18.12
CA ALA A 76 -4.96 -14.36 17.12
C ALA A 76 -3.96 -13.29 17.57
N CYS A 77 -3.96 -12.92 18.86
CA CYS A 77 -2.98 -12.00 19.44
C CYS A 77 -1.56 -12.57 19.33
N LEU A 78 -1.34 -13.82 19.75
CA LEU A 78 -0.05 -14.51 19.64
C LEU A 78 0.42 -14.60 18.18
N SER A 79 -0.50 -14.89 17.27
CA SER A 79 -0.26 -14.95 15.82
C SER A 79 0.20 -13.61 15.27
N LEU A 80 -0.46 -12.51 15.63
CA LEU A 80 -0.08 -11.17 15.21
C LEU A 80 1.28 -10.76 15.79
N VAL A 81 1.52 -11.01 17.08
CA VAL A 81 2.82 -10.75 17.72
C VAL A 81 3.94 -11.56 17.06
N HIS A 82 3.70 -12.82 16.72
CA HIS A 82 4.66 -13.65 16.01
C HIS A 82 4.96 -13.07 14.62
N ALA A 83 3.93 -12.67 13.88
CA ALA A 83 4.07 -12.05 12.56
C ALA A 83 4.85 -10.73 12.65
N MET A 84 4.54 -9.88 13.64
CA MET A 84 5.26 -8.65 13.93
C MET A 84 6.73 -8.88 14.20
N LYS A 85 7.12 -9.97 14.89
CA LYS A 85 8.54 -10.28 15.12
C LYS A 85 9.28 -10.64 13.83
N LYS A 86 8.60 -11.29 12.89
CA LYS A 86 9.19 -11.79 11.63
C LYS A 86 9.11 -10.80 10.47
N MET A 87 8.16 -9.85 10.50
CA MET A 87 7.89 -8.93 9.40
C MET A 87 7.86 -7.48 9.89
N LYS A 88 8.83 -6.67 9.43
CA LYS A 88 8.93 -5.25 9.80
C LYS A 88 7.79 -4.43 9.20
N GLU A 89 7.28 -4.86 8.04
CA GLU A 89 6.24 -4.20 7.28
C GLU A 89 4.89 -4.24 8.02
N ILE A 90 4.62 -5.31 8.78
CA ILE A 90 3.44 -5.39 9.67
C ILE A 90 3.54 -4.33 10.76
N ARG A 91 4.70 -4.22 11.43
CA ARG A 91 4.89 -3.22 12.48
C ARG A 91 4.71 -1.80 11.96
N ALA A 92 5.34 -1.49 10.82
CA ALA A 92 5.20 -0.20 10.15
C ALA A 92 3.74 0.07 9.78
N PHE A 93 3.05 -0.92 9.18
CA PHE A 93 1.65 -0.80 8.80
C PHE A 93 0.74 -0.44 9.98
N LEU A 94 0.90 -1.09 11.13
CA LEU A 94 0.07 -0.87 12.32
C LEU A 94 0.20 0.54 12.93
N VAL A 95 1.38 1.17 12.84
CA VAL A 95 1.63 2.47 13.50
C VAL A 95 1.67 3.67 12.55
N GLU A 96 1.97 3.46 11.26
CA GLU A 96 2.06 4.53 10.26
C GLU A 96 0.71 4.82 9.60
N ASN A 97 -0.04 3.77 9.24
CA ASN A 97 -1.30 3.89 8.53
C ASN A 97 -2.46 3.71 9.53
N GLY A 98 -2.84 4.82 10.16
CA GLY A 98 -3.63 4.96 11.41
C GLY A 98 -5.02 4.33 11.54
N GLY A 99 -5.24 3.11 11.05
CA GLY A 99 -6.41 2.30 11.40
C GLY A 99 -6.27 1.66 12.77
N TYR A 100 -5.13 1.03 13.04
CA TYR A 100 -4.94 0.25 14.26
C TYR A 100 -4.87 1.10 15.53
N LEU A 101 -4.08 2.20 15.55
CA LEU A 101 -3.97 3.05 16.75
C LEU A 101 -5.32 3.63 17.16
N LYS A 102 -6.12 4.11 16.19
CA LYS A 102 -7.49 4.60 16.43
C LYS A 102 -8.42 3.51 16.94
N GLN A 103 -8.32 2.32 16.37
CA GLN A 103 -9.09 1.16 16.82
C GLN A 103 -8.70 0.77 18.25
N ALA A 104 -7.41 0.75 18.58
CA ALA A 104 -6.91 0.49 19.92
C ALA A 104 -7.47 1.52 20.93
N ILE A 105 -7.43 2.81 20.60
CA ILE A 105 -8.02 3.87 21.42
C ILE A 105 -9.52 3.59 21.68
N GLY A 106 -10.29 3.30 20.63
CA GLY A 106 -11.72 3.04 20.75
C GLY A 106 -12.05 1.84 21.65
N ILE A 107 -11.28 0.76 21.54
CA ILE A 107 -11.46 -0.46 22.35
C ILE A 107 -11.04 -0.23 23.80
N LEU A 108 -9.92 0.46 24.01
CA LEU A 108 -9.40 0.76 25.35
C LEU A 108 -10.37 1.65 26.13
N LEU A 109 -11.02 2.60 25.46
CA LEU A 109 -12.01 3.50 26.06
C LEU A 109 -13.44 2.92 26.11
N GLN A 110 -13.71 1.80 25.42
CA GLN A 110 -15.00 1.11 25.52
C GLN A 110 -15.21 0.63 26.97
N ASN A 111 -16.37 0.94 27.55
CA ASN A 111 -16.83 0.51 28.89
C ASN A 111 -16.26 1.24 30.12
N ILE A 112 -15.69 2.44 29.98
CA ILE A 112 -15.38 3.29 31.16
C ILE A 112 -16.67 3.69 31.94
N SER A 113 -17.86 3.46 31.36
CA SER A 113 -19.16 3.89 31.91
C SER A 113 -20.20 2.78 32.20
N SER A 114 -19.86 1.48 32.31
CA SER A 114 -20.90 0.43 32.48
C SER A 114 -20.55 -0.75 33.40
N SER A 115 -21.59 -1.34 34.00
CA SER A 115 -21.60 -2.19 35.19
C SER A 115 -21.03 -3.62 35.03
N SER A 116 -20.37 -4.02 36.12
CA SER A 116 -19.74 -5.29 36.57
C SER A 116 -19.83 -6.63 35.82
N SER A 117 -20.77 -6.94 34.92
CA SER A 117 -20.86 -8.28 34.29
C SER A 117 -20.45 -8.34 32.81
N LEU A 118 -20.38 -7.21 32.11
CA LEU A 118 -19.90 -7.11 30.73
C LEU A 118 -18.38 -6.89 30.62
N ASN A 119 -17.71 -6.67 31.75
CA ASN A 119 -16.31 -6.22 31.78
C ASN A 119 -15.30 -7.34 31.45
N GLU A 120 -15.49 -8.58 31.94
CA GLU A 120 -14.54 -9.68 31.67
C GLU A 120 -14.37 -10.00 30.17
N LYS A 121 -15.45 -9.84 29.38
CA LYS A 121 -15.40 -10.01 27.92
C LYS A 121 -14.66 -8.86 27.22
N SER A 122 -14.59 -7.68 27.83
CA SER A 122 -13.83 -6.54 27.31
C SER A 122 -12.36 -6.63 27.71
N ASP A 123 -12.07 -7.17 28.89
CA ASP A 123 -10.76 -7.04 29.52
C ASP A 123 -9.70 -7.89 28.84
N HIS A 124 -10.04 -9.09 28.37
CA HIS A 124 -9.10 -9.89 27.58
C HIS A 124 -8.78 -9.25 26.22
N VAL A 125 -9.78 -8.64 25.55
CA VAL A 125 -9.58 -7.92 24.30
C VAL A 125 -8.70 -6.69 24.54
N LYS A 126 -8.98 -5.90 25.59
CA LYS A 126 -8.14 -4.75 25.99
C LYS A 126 -6.71 -5.19 26.31
N GLY A 127 -6.54 -6.27 27.06
CA GLY A 127 -5.25 -6.87 27.37
C GLY A 127 -4.47 -7.24 26.11
N ALA A 128 -5.11 -7.90 25.15
CA ALA A 128 -4.49 -8.25 23.87
C ALA A 128 -4.03 -7.01 23.08
N PHE A 129 -4.84 -5.95 23.05
CA PHE A 129 -4.44 -4.70 22.40
C PHE A 129 -3.27 -4.02 23.11
N LEU A 130 -3.23 -4.02 24.44
CA LEU A 130 -2.09 -3.52 25.20
C LEU A 130 -0.82 -4.33 24.95
N ASP A 131 -0.92 -5.66 24.85
CA ASP A 131 0.22 -6.52 24.54
C ASP A 131 0.81 -6.21 23.16
N ILE A 132 -0.05 -6.03 22.16
CA ILE A 132 0.39 -5.64 20.81
C ILE A 132 1.06 -4.26 20.85
N LEU A 133 0.47 -3.28 21.54
CA LEU A 133 1.04 -1.95 21.69
C LEU A 133 2.40 -1.99 22.39
N LEU A 134 2.56 -2.82 23.42
CA LEU A 134 3.83 -3.02 24.11
C LEU A 134 4.89 -3.57 23.15
N GLN A 135 4.56 -4.60 22.37
CA GLN A 135 5.47 -5.15 21.36
C GLN A 135 5.87 -4.10 20.31
N LEU A 136 4.98 -3.19 19.92
CA LEU A 136 5.29 -2.07 19.03
C LEU A 136 6.19 -1.03 19.72
N ALA A 137 5.88 -0.66 20.96
CA ALA A 137 6.59 0.37 21.72
C ALA A 137 8.06 0.02 21.99
N ILE A 138 8.38 -1.27 22.15
CA ILE A 138 9.76 -1.73 22.37
C ILE A 138 10.65 -1.45 21.13
N VAL A 139 10.07 -1.40 19.93
CA VAL A 139 10.85 -1.18 18.70
C VAL A 139 11.18 0.31 18.53
N GLN A 140 12.49 0.63 18.47
CA GLN A 140 12.97 2.03 18.41
C GLN A 140 12.73 2.72 17.07
N SER A 141 12.86 2.00 15.95
CA SER A 141 12.91 2.58 14.62
C SER A 141 11.55 2.78 13.94
N LEU A 142 10.44 2.67 14.66
CA LEU A 142 9.10 2.81 14.09
C LEU A 142 8.71 4.28 13.99
N LYS A 143 8.12 4.67 12.85
CA LYS A 143 7.57 6.02 12.66
C LYS A 143 6.11 6.00 13.06
N TRP A 144 5.77 6.56 14.21
CA TRP A 144 4.39 6.54 14.68
C TRP A 144 3.59 7.67 14.04
N ASN A 145 2.30 7.44 13.77
CA ASN A 145 1.39 8.54 13.50
C ASN A 145 1.30 9.42 14.76
N LEU A 146 1.84 10.64 14.70
CA LEU A 146 1.94 11.50 15.88
C LEU A 146 0.60 11.93 16.46
N ASN A 147 -0.42 12.11 15.63
CA ASN A 147 -1.74 12.51 16.10
C ASN A 147 -2.39 11.36 16.88
N ASP A 148 -2.40 10.17 16.28
CA ASP A 148 -2.96 8.99 16.92
C ASP A 148 -2.15 8.57 18.17
N LEU A 149 -0.83 8.74 18.15
CA LEU A 149 0.03 8.47 19.31
C LEU A 149 -0.30 9.41 20.49
N LYS A 150 -0.54 10.71 20.24
CA LYS A 150 -0.97 11.66 21.28
C LYS A 150 -2.30 11.27 21.90
N GLU A 151 -3.26 10.86 21.07
CA GLU A 151 -4.57 10.41 21.54
C GLU A 151 -4.47 9.10 22.33
N LEU A 152 -3.63 8.18 21.89
CA LEU A 152 -3.36 6.92 22.60
C LEU A 152 -2.77 7.18 24.00
N ILE A 153 -1.79 8.07 24.11
CA ILE A 153 -1.21 8.43 25.43
C ILE A 153 -2.31 8.97 26.36
N LYS A 154 -3.17 9.89 25.89
CA LYS A 154 -4.29 10.42 26.67
C LYS A 154 -5.29 9.34 27.11
N ALA A 155 -5.57 8.38 26.23
CA ALA A 155 -6.44 7.25 26.56
C ALA A 155 -5.84 6.37 27.66
N LEU A 156 -4.54 6.07 27.57
CA LEU A 156 -3.82 5.29 28.57
C LEU A 156 -3.69 6.04 29.90
N GLU A 157 -3.53 7.36 29.89
CA GLU A 157 -3.57 8.19 31.09
C GLU A 157 -4.93 8.07 31.78
N THR A 158 -6.03 8.20 31.03
CA THR A 158 -7.39 8.04 31.59
C THR A 158 -7.57 6.69 32.29
N ILE A 159 -7.07 5.61 31.68
CA ILE A 159 -7.16 4.26 32.25
C ILE A 159 -6.29 4.11 33.49
N SER A 160 -5.06 4.64 33.44
CA SER A 160 -4.07 4.53 34.52
C SER A 160 -4.46 5.31 35.78
N HIS A 161 -5.28 6.35 35.65
CA HIS A 161 -5.79 7.16 36.76
C HIS A 161 -7.17 6.70 37.28
N SER A 162 -7.70 5.56 36.82
CA SER A 162 -8.94 5.02 37.37
C SER A 162 -8.72 4.55 38.82
N ASP A 163 -9.49 5.06 39.78
CA ASP A 163 -9.31 4.96 41.25
C ASP A 163 -9.36 3.54 41.89
N LYS A 164 -9.14 2.45 41.13
CA LYS A 164 -9.08 1.09 41.66
C LYS A 164 -7.74 0.86 42.37
N LYS A 165 -7.78 0.83 43.71
CA LYS A 165 -6.62 0.87 44.61
C LYS A 165 -5.74 -0.39 44.69
N GLU A 166 -6.06 -1.46 43.98
CA GLU A 166 -5.23 -2.67 43.94
C GLU A 166 -5.04 -3.07 42.48
N TYR A 167 -3.89 -2.68 41.91
CA TYR A 167 -3.51 -3.09 40.57
C TYR A 167 -2.63 -4.33 40.71
N GLU A 168 -3.15 -5.48 40.29
CA GLU A 168 -2.27 -6.59 39.97
C GLU A 168 -1.47 -6.20 38.72
N ASP A 169 -0.17 -6.51 38.69
CA ASP A 169 0.73 -6.18 37.56
C ASP A 169 0.21 -6.77 36.22
N ASP A 170 -0.58 -7.84 36.29
CA ASP A 170 -1.17 -8.52 35.13
C ASP A 170 -2.51 -7.91 34.66
N SER A 171 -3.07 -6.95 35.41
CA SER A 171 -4.28 -6.21 35.00
C SER A 171 -4.04 -5.35 33.76
N TYR A 172 -5.10 -5.05 33.01
CA TYR A 172 -4.98 -4.17 31.84
C TYR A 172 -4.60 -2.73 32.26
N GLU A 173 -5.02 -2.27 33.44
CA GLU A 173 -4.57 -1.00 34.02
C GLU A 173 -3.06 -1.01 34.35
N GLY A 174 -2.54 -2.11 34.89
CA GLY A 174 -1.11 -2.31 35.16
C GLY A 174 -0.27 -2.25 33.87
N ARG A 175 -0.71 -2.94 32.83
CA ARG A 175 -0.07 -2.90 31.50
C ARG A 175 -0.13 -1.52 30.85
N ALA A 176 -1.24 -0.78 31.01
CA ALA A 176 -1.35 0.60 30.54
C ALA A 176 -0.31 1.53 31.21
N LYS A 177 -0.10 1.38 32.53
CA LYS A 177 0.92 2.13 33.29
C LYS A 177 2.34 1.83 32.82
N GLN A 178 2.65 0.56 32.50
CA GLN A 178 3.96 0.18 31.96
C GLN A 178 4.20 0.76 30.55
N LEU A 179 3.14 0.85 29.74
CA LEU A 179 3.22 1.31 28.35
C LEU A 179 3.41 2.83 28.24
N LEU A 180 2.79 3.61 29.13
CA LEU A 180 2.83 5.07 29.12
C LEU A 180 4.25 5.67 28.99
N PRO A 181 5.23 5.36 29.87
CA PRO A 181 6.56 5.95 29.78
C PRO A 181 7.26 5.59 28.47
N LEU A 182 7.04 4.39 27.94
CA LEU A 182 7.63 3.98 26.65
C LEU A 182 7.11 4.85 25.51
N LEU A 183 5.79 5.06 25.44
CA LEU A 183 5.17 5.87 24.38
C LEU A 183 5.49 7.36 24.54
N GLN A 184 5.59 7.87 25.77
CA GLN A 184 6.02 9.24 26.05
C GLN A 184 7.46 9.49 25.55
N LEU A 185 8.36 8.53 25.72
CA LEU A 185 9.71 8.64 25.15
C LEU A 185 9.69 8.66 23.62
N LYS A 186 8.83 7.85 22.97
CA LYS A 186 8.70 7.85 21.49
C LYS A 186 8.25 9.18 20.95
N ILE A 187 7.19 9.76 21.54
CA ILE A 187 6.65 11.02 21.05
C ILE A 187 7.64 12.16 21.21
N SER A 188 8.40 12.20 22.31
CA SER A 188 9.45 13.20 22.52
C SER A 188 10.56 13.07 21.48
N ALA A 189 11.07 11.86 21.24
CA ALA A 189 12.11 11.62 20.25
C ALA A 189 11.65 12.00 18.82
N GLN A 190 10.47 11.55 18.42
CA GLN A 190 9.96 11.79 17.07
C GLN A 190 9.54 13.24 16.83
N SER A 191 9.09 13.96 17.87
CA SER A 191 8.81 15.39 17.78
C SER A 191 10.09 16.23 17.65
N GLN A 192 11.17 15.83 18.33
CA GLN A 192 12.49 16.47 18.18
C GLN A 192 13.07 16.26 16.77
N GLU A 193 12.97 15.05 16.23
CA GLU A 193 13.38 14.77 14.85
C GLU A 193 12.58 15.63 13.84
N GLN A 194 11.26 15.75 14.00
CA GLN A 194 10.46 16.61 13.13
C GLN A 194 10.83 18.09 13.25
N ALA A 195 11.07 18.59 14.46
CA ALA A 195 11.52 19.96 14.67
C ALA A 195 12.88 20.23 13.99
N GLN A 196 13.81 19.28 14.06
CA GLN A 196 15.10 19.38 13.37
C GLN A 196 14.95 19.36 11.85
N ILE A 197 14.05 18.54 11.29
CA ILE A 197 13.79 18.51 9.84
C ILE A 197 13.18 19.83 9.34
N VAL A 198 12.31 20.48 10.13
CA VAL A 198 11.74 21.79 9.79
C VAL A 198 12.81 22.88 9.79
N HIS A 199 13.79 22.78 10.70
CA HIS A 199 14.94 23.68 10.79
C HIS A 199 16.14 23.28 9.92
N CYS A 200 16.02 22.26 9.06
CA CYS A 200 17.11 21.83 8.19
C CYS A 200 17.01 22.53 6.81
N ASP A 201 17.90 23.48 6.56
CA ASP A 201 17.97 24.24 5.31
C ASP A 201 18.15 23.33 4.07
N GLU A 202 18.87 22.23 4.22
CA GLU A 202 19.09 21.26 3.13
C GLU A 202 17.83 20.45 2.82
N CYS A 203 17.06 20.04 3.84
CA CYS A 203 15.76 19.40 3.64
C CYS A 203 14.74 20.34 3.01
N ASN A 204 14.74 21.62 3.42
CA ASN A 204 13.88 22.65 2.83
C ASN A 204 14.24 22.88 1.35
N ARG A 205 15.53 22.91 1.02
CA ARG A 205 16.02 23.01 -0.36
C ARG A 205 15.58 21.82 -1.23
N LEU A 206 15.69 20.59 -0.72
CA LEU A 206 15.29 19.38 -1.46
C LEU A 206 13.77 19.31 -1.68
N LYS A 207 12.96 19.69 -0.68
CA LYS A 207 11.49 19.78 -0.82
C LYS A 207 11.08 20.78 -1.90
N GLU A 208 11.72 21.95 -1.93
CA GLU A 208 11.45 22.96 -2.95
C GLU A 208 11.88 22.50 -4.35
N GLN A 209 12.98 21.75 -4.48
CA GLN A 209 13.38 21.14 -5.74
C GLN A 209 12.37 20.11 -6.24
N LEU A 210 11.84 19.26 -5.34
CA LEU A 210 10.82 18.27 -5.68
C LEU A 210 9.54 18.96 -6.20
N ARG A 211 9.06 19.98 -5.48
CA ARG A 211 7.87 20.76 -5.85
C ARG A 211 8.00 21.36 -7.26
N ARG A 212 9.15 21.98 -7.56
CA ARG A 212 9.43 22.52 -8.89
C ARG A 212 9.48 21.44 -9.97
N SER A 213 10.03 20.27 -9.64
CA SER A 213 10.08 19.13 -10.57
C SER A 213 8.67 18.60 -10.89
N GLU A 214 7.77 18.54 -9.91
CA GLU A 214 6.39 18.10 -10.09
C GLU A 214 5.57 19.12 -10.91
N GLU A 215 5.73 20.42 -10.66
CA GLU A 215 5.11 21.49 -11.44
C GLU A 215 5.54 21.45 -12.92
N LEU A 216 6.84 21.22 -13.18
CA LEU A 216 7.36 21.05 -14.54
C LEU A 216 6.77 19.81 -15.22
N ARG A 217 6.63 18.70 -14.48
CA ARG A 217 6.01 17.48 -15.01
C ARG A 217 4.55 17.70 -15.43
N MET A 218 3.77 18.38 -14.59
CA MET A 218 2.38 18.71 -14.92
C MET A 218 2.27 19.61 -16.16
N LYS A 219 3.14 20.61 -16.30
CA LYS A 219 3.16 21.48 -17.50
C LYS A 219 3.45 20.68 -18.78
N VAL A 220 4.42 19.76 -18.72
CA VAL A 220 4.76 18.90 -19.86
C VAL A 220 3.59 17.95 -20.21
N GLU A 221 2.89 17.40 -19.22
CA GLU A 221 1.70 16.57 -19.45
C GLU A 221 0.55 17.37 -20.08
N ASP A 222 0.31 18.60 -19.64
CA ASP A 222 -0.73 19.48 -20.21
C ASP A 222 -0.41 19.90 -21.66
N GLU A 223 0.86 20.20 -21.96
CA GLU A 223 1.31 20.47 -23.34
C GLU A 223 1.16 19.24 -24.24
N LEU A 224 1.51 18.04 -23.75
CA LEU A 224 1.32 16.79 -24.49
C LEU A 224 -0.16 16.49 -24.76
N LYS A 225 -1.06 16.89 -23.85
CA LYS A 225 -2.51 16.74 -24.03
C LYS A 225 -3.02 17.68 -25.12
N LYS A 226 -2.63 18.96 -25.10
CA LYS A 226 -2.98 19.96 -26.13
C LYS A 226 -2.51 19.53 -27.52
N LEU A 227 -1.30 18.97 -27.63
CA LEU A 227 -0.78 18.42 -28.89
C LEU A 227 -1.62 17.22 -29.39
N ARG A 228 -2.05 16.33 -28.49
CA ARG A 228 -2.89 15.18 -28.85
C ARG A 228 -4.26 15.61 -29.39
N ASP A 229 -4.90 16.58 -28.75
CA ASP A 229 -6.22 17.07 -29.14
C ASP A 229 -6.18 17.84 -30.47
N SER A 230 -5.06 18.53 -30.74
CA SER A 230 -4.79 19.21 -32.01
C SER A 230 -4.58 18.24 -33.17
N THR A 231 -4.02 17.06 -32.91
CA THR A 231 -3.76 16.03 -33.94
C THR A 231 -5.01 15.20 -34.27
N ALA A 232 -6.01 15.16 -33.38
CA ALA A 232 -7.27 14.44 -33.61
C ALA A 232 -8.22 15.15 -34.60
N HIS A 233 -7.99 16.43 -34.91
CA HIS A 233 -8.84 17.25 -35.77
C HIS A 233 -8.41 17.29 -37.25
N SER A 234 -7.32 16.62 -37.64
CA SER A 234 -6.98 16.45 -39.06
C SER A 234 -7.84 15.33 -39.67
N LYS A 235 -8.76 15.68 -40.57
CA LYS A 235 -9.57 14.73 -41.35
C LYS A 235 -8.68 13.62 -41.94
N PRO A 236 -9.09 12.33 -41.90
CA PRO A 236 -8.34 11.27 -42.57
C PRO A 236 -8.25 11.60 -44.06
N GLN A 237 -7.02 11.70 -44.58
CA GLN A 237 -6.76 11.96 -45.99
C GLN A 237 -7.43 10.86 -46.82
N GLN A 238 -8.39 11.26 -47.67
CA GLN A 238 -9.07 10.33 -48.56
C GLN A 238 -8.11 9.90 -49.67
N PHE A 239 -7.84 8.60 -49.74
CA PHE A 239 -6.99 8.01 -50.78
C PHE A 239 -7.84 7.28 -51.85
N MET A 240 -7.43 7.37 -53.11
CA MET A 240 -8.06 6.69 -54.25
C MET A 240 -7.35 5.37 -54.55
N CYS A 241 -7.99 4.23 -54.30
CA CYS A 241 -7.37 2.93 -54.57
C CYS A 241 -7.27 2.66 -56.08
N PRO A 242 -6.06 2.45 -56.65
CA PRO A 242 -5.89 2.22 -58.08
C PRO A 242 -6.41 0.86 -58.56
N SER A 243 -6.71 -0.08 -57.67
CA SER A 243 -7.23 -1.41 -58.05
C SER A 243 -8.75 -1.54 -57.96
N CYS A 244 -9.44 -0.63 -57.25
CA CYS A 244 -10.90 -0.68 -57.13
C CYS A 244 -11.58 0.67 -57.40
N GLU A 245 -10.80 1.67 -57.86
CA GLU A 245 -11.21 3.02 -58.28
C GLU A 245 -12.19 3.74 -57.34
N THR A 246 -12.21 3.34 -56.07
CA THR A 246 -13.16 3.81 -55.07
C THR A 246 -12.42 4.49 -53.92
N LYS A 247 -13.03 5.56 -53.38
CA LYS A 247 -12.55 6.26 -52.18
C LYS A 247 -12.66 5.31 -51.00
N CYS A 248 -11.51 4.87 -50.47
CA CYS A 248 -11.47 3.91 -49.37
C CYS A 248 -11.12 4.65 -48.07
N GLY A 249 -12.03 4.60 -47.09
CA GLY A 249 -11.90 5.30 -45.81
C GLY A 249 -10.97 4.63 -44.78
N GLY A 250 -10.18 3.64 -45.17
CA GLY A 250 -9.29 2.94 -44.24
C GLY A 250 -8.26 2.07 -44.93
N LEU A 251 -6.99 2.41 -44.70
CA LEU A 251 -5.85 1.53 -44.96
C LEU A 251 -5.68 0.61 -43.75
N ILE A 252 -5.27 -0.64 -44.00
CA ILE A 252 -4.79 -1.55 -42.95
C ILE A 252 -3.33 -1.85 -43.25
N THR A 253 -2.47 -1.69 -42.25
CA THR A 253 -1.05 -2.03 -42.40
C THR A 253 -0.89 -3.55 -42.29
N CYS A 254 -0.28 -4.16 -43.30
CA CYS A 254 -0.04 -5.60 -43.30
C CYS A 254 1.08 -5.95 -42.32
N LEU A 255 0.76 -6.66 -41.24
CA LEU A 255 1.73 -7.07 -40.22
C LEU A 255 2.88 -7.94 -40.75
N LYS A 256 2.75 -8.56 -41.94
CA LYS A 256 3.81 -9.38 -42.56
C LYS A 256 4.83 -8.58 -43.38
N CYS A 257 4.42 -7.49 -44.04
CA CYS A 257 5.30 -6.74 -44.95
C CYS A 257 5.33 -5.23 -44.69
N ASN A 258 4.63 -4.76 -43.66
CA ASN A 258 4.49 -3.37 -43.26
C ASN A 258 4.05 -2.40 -44.36
N LYS A 259 3.39 -2.94 -45.40
CA LYS A 259 2.80 -2.13 -46.49
C LYS A 259 1.33 -1.89 -46.19
N ASP A 260 0.89 -0.67 -46.44
CA ASP A 260 -0.51 -0.30 -46.34
C ASP A 260 -1.31 -0.95 -47.48
N ARG A 261 -2.37 -1.65 -47.09
CA ARG A 261 -3.28 -2.33 -48.00
C ARG A 261 -4.65 -1.69 -47.89
N CYS A 262 -5.32 -1.59 -49.03
CA CYS A 262 -6.73 -1.21 -49.03
C CYS A 262 -7.54 -2.28 -48.28
N ARG A 263 -8.38 -1.86 -47.33
CA ARG A 263 -9.22 -2.78 -46.54
C ARG A 263 -10.18 -3.60 -47.40
N LYS A 264 -10.60 -3.06 -48.55
CA LYS A 264 -11.61 -3.66 -49.43
C LYS A 264 -11.05 -4.72 -50.38
N CYS A 265 -9.85 -4.51 -50.91
CA CYS A 265 -9.26 -5.38 -51.93
C CYS A 265 -7.94 -6.04 -51.51
N GLN A 266 -7.43 -5.75 -50.29
CA GLN A 266 -6.20 -6.30 -49.71
C GLN A 266 -4.92 -6.19 -50.59
N VAL A 267 -4.97 -5.44 -51.68
CA VAL A 267 -3.80 -5.16 -52.53
C VAL A 267 -2.97 -4.02 -51.95
N PRO A 268 -1.64 -4.05 -52.16
CA PRO A 268 -0.75 -2.95 -51.79
C PRO A 268 -1.20 -1.69 -52.53
N CYS A 269 -1.51 -0.66 -51.77
CA CYS A 269 -1.77 0.65 -52.33
C CYS A 269 -0.43 1.24 -52.81
N GLN A 270 -0.18 1.25 -54.12
CA GLN A 270 0.94 2.02 -54.67
C GLN A 270 0.50 3.48 -54.80
N GLY A 271 0.66 4.23 -53.72
CA GLY A 271 0.24 5.62 -53.68
C GLY A 271 0.75 6.37 -52.47
N ALA A 272 2.06 6.35 -52.22
CA ALA A 272 2.73 7.38 -51.45
C ALA A 272 4.24 7.40 -51.76
N LYS A 273 4.61 7.99 -52.91
CA LYS A 273 5.83 8.79 -52.93
C LYS A 273 5.45 10.14 -52.30
N ASN A 274 6.21 10.51 -51.28
CA ASN A 274 6.23 11.80 -50.58
C ASN A 274 5.01 12.11 -49.69
N TYR A 275 5.18 11.88 -48.39
CA TYR A 275 5.15 12.91 -47.32
C TYR A 275 5.19 12.16 -45.98
N TYR A 276 6.37 12.06 -45.36
CA TYR A 276 6.66 12.01 -43.91
C TYR A 276 8.12 11.59 -43.66
N VAL A 277 9.07 12.34 -44.25
CA VAL A 277 10.38 12.49 -43.62
C VAL A 277 10.19 13.46 -42.46
N GLN A 278 9.68 12.97 -41.32
CA GLN A 278 9.75 13.70 -40.04
C GLN A 278 9.39 12.86 -38.80
N SER A 279 8.74 11.70 -38.93
CA SER A 279 8.36 10.88 -37.76
C SER A 279 9.51 10.01 -37.20
N ALA A 280 10.42 9.53 -38.06
CA ALA A 280 11.54 8.69 -37.61
C ALA A 280 12.61 9.46 -36.83
N VAL A 281 12.87 10.73 -37.20
CA VAL A 281 13.85 11.59 -36.52
C VAL A 281 13.32 12.10 -35.17
N PHE A 282 11.99 12.23 -35.03
CA PHE A 282 11.37 12.67 -33.77
C PHE A 282 11.34 11.56 -32.71
N ASN A 283 11.10 10.31 -33.13
CA ASN A 283 11.14 9.16 -32.22
C ASN A 283 12.57 8.74 -31.85
N ALA A 284 13.55 8.87 -32.75
CA ALA A 284 14.96 8.61 -32.43
C ALA A 284 15.55 9.60 -31.40
N ARG A 285 15.22 10.90 -31.49
CA ARG A 285 15.68 11.90 -30.51
C ARG A 285 15.05 11.75 -29.12
N ARG A 286 13.82 11.23 -29.03
CA ARG A 286 13.13 11.02 -27.75
C ARG A 286 13.64 9.75 -27.02
N VAL A 287 14.00 8.71 -27.77
CA VAL A 287 14.65 7.51 -27.21
C VAL A 287 16.10 7.80 -26.80
N LEU A 288 16.84 8.59 -27.58
CA LEU A 288 18.23 8.95 -27.24
C LEU A 288 18.36 9.93 -26.06
N ARG A 289 17.36 10.78 -25.77
CA ARG A 289 17.39 11.64 -24.57
C ARG A 289 17.07 10.90 -23.26
N VAL A 290 16.35 9.78 -23.31
CA VAL A 290 16.08 8.95 -22.14
C VAL A 290 17.27 8.02 -21.84
N ALA A 291 18.01 7.59 -22.87
CA ALA A 291 19.20 6.76 -22.70
C ALA A 291 20.42 7.50 -22.11
N VAL A 292 20.50 8.82 -22.22
CA VAL A 292 21.62 9.64 -21.70
C VAL A 292 21.45 10.04 -20.22
N LEU A 293 20.34 9.65 -19.56
CA LEU A 293 20.12 9.88 -18.12
C LEU A 293 20.26 8.59 -17.27
N ILE A 294 20.76 7.50 -17.86
CA ILE A 294 21.01 6.22 -17.18
C ILE A 294 22.50 5.81 -17.31
N VAL A 295 23.41 6.78 -17.48
CA VAL A 295 24.86 6.61 -17.30
C VAL A 295 25.34 7.64 -16.30
#